data_AF-A0A954I0A9-F1
#
_entry.id   AF-A0A954I0A9-F1
#
_cell.length_a   1.000
_cell.length_b   1.000
_cell.length_c   1.000
_cell.angle_alpha   90.00
_cell.angle_beta   90.00
_cell.angle_gamma   90.00
#
_symmetry.space_group_name_H-M   'P 1'
#
loop_
_entity.id
_entity.type
_entity.pdbx_description
1 polymer ?
#
loop_
_entity_poly.entity_id
_entity_poly.type
_entity_poly.pdbx_seq_one_letter_code
_entity_poly.pdbx_strand_id
1 'polypeptide(L)'
;MNHPERLSPHGRRLLDRRSFLGTAGLSATGLGLASLLSRDGLLAADPTTVSGKTPIRPEIDPNNPYAPRQPHFDAPAKQVLVIYLPGAVSHVDTFDYKPALFKLDGQKPPGIPAVTFEGPTGNIAKPFWEFRPRGETGKMVSDLLPHLAEQVDDFCFLHSLSTDTSAHPQGENFMNTGFTMEGFPSFGAWVTYALGTENQELPAFVAINDPRGLARSGKNNFGNGFLPAAFQG
;
A
#
# COMPACT_ATOMS: atom_id res chain seq x y z
N MET A 1 43.60 -2.56 10.14
CA MET A 1 43.64 -2.83 11.59
C MET A 1 42.48 -3.76 11.93
N ASN A 2 42.68 -5.08 11.80
CA ASN A 2 41.74 -6.09 12.27
C ASN A 2 42.37 -6.73 13.50
N HIS A 3 42.03 -6.24 14.68
CA HIS A 3 42.48 -6.81 15.95
C HIS A 3 41.49 -7.91 16.35
N PRO A 4 41.78 -9.21 16.12
CA PRO A 4 40.85 -10.30 16.45
C PRO A 4 40.52 -10.36 17.94
N GLU A 5 41.41 -9.84 18.79
CA GLU A 5 41.18 -9.60 20.21
C GLU A 5 39.99 -8.69 20.52
N ARG A 6 39.56 -7.80 19.60
CA ARG A 6 38.39 -6.91 19.78
C ARG A 6 37.06 -7.51 19.31
N LEU A 7 37.06 -8.69 18.71
CA LEU A 7 35.83 -9.36 18.29
C LEU A 7 35.17 -10.06 19.47
N SER A 8 33.84 -9.92 19.56
CA SER A 8 33.04 -10.68 20.53
C SER A 8 33.24 -12.18 20.32
N PRO A 9 33.03 -13.02 21.36
CA PRO A 9 33.10 -14.48 21.21
C PRO A 9 32.23 -15.02 20.05
N HIS A 10 31.07 -14.41 19.80
CA HIS A 10 30.22 -14.71 18.66
C HIS A 10 30.87 -14.34 17.32
N GLY A 11 31.49 -13.16 17.22
CA GLY A 11 32.23 -12.72 16.04
C GLY A 11 33.42 -13.61 15.70
N ARG A 12 34.16 -14.10 16.72
CA ARG A 12 35.27 -15.05 16.51
C ARG A 12 34.80 -16.41 15.99
N ARG A 13 33.63 -16.88 16.42
CA ARG A 13 33.04 -18.15 15.96
C ARG A 13 32.63 -18.12 14.49
N LEU A 14 32.30 -16.94 13.95
CA LEU A 14 31.99 -16.76 12.52
C LEU A 14 33.24 -16.74 11.63
N LEU A 15 34.44 -16.52 12.21
CA LEU A 15 35.71 -16.51 11.48
C LEU A 15 36.43 -17.87 11.48
N ASP A 16 35.99 -18.82 12.30
CA ASP A 16 36.52 -20.19 12.28
C ASP A 16 35.92 -20.96 11.10
N ARG A 17 36.79 -21.41 10.18
CA ARG A 17 36.38 -22.16 8.98
C ARG A 17 35.55 -23.40 9.33
N ARG A 18 35.91 -24.12 10.39
CA ARG A 18 35.20 -25.35 10.79
C ARG A 18 33.79 -25.02 11.27
N SER A 19 33.65 -24.00 12.11
CA SER A 19 32.37 -23.51 12.60
C SER A 19 31.51 -22.95 11.46
N PHE A 20 32.09 -22.15 10.57
CA PHE A 20 31.40 -21.64 9.39
C PHE A 20 30.87 -22.77 8.49
N LEU A 21 31.72 -23.73 8.11
CA LEU A 21 31.31 -24.87 7.28
C LEU A 21 30.31 -25.77 7.99
N GLY A 22 30.47 -26.00 9.30
CA GLY A 22 29.54 -26.78 10.11
C GLY A 22 28.16 -26.12 10.19
N THR A 23 28.10 -24.82 10.48
CA THR A 23 26.84 -24.07 10.54
C THR A 23 26.18 -23.97 9.16
N ALA A 24 26.94 -23.65 8.11
CA ALA A 24 26.40 -23.59 6.76
C ALA A 24 25.86 -24.95 6.29
N GLY A 25 26.59 -26.04 6.55
CA GLY A 25 26.17 -27.39 6.21
C GLY A 25 24.90 -27.83 6.95
N LEU A 26 24.82 -27.57 8.26
CA LEU A 26 23.63 -27.88 9.07
C LEU A 26 22.41 -27.07 8.61
N SER A 27 22.57 -25.77 8.32
CA SER A 27 21.48 -24.93 7.81
C SER A 27 20.99 -25.40 6.44
N ALA A 28 21.90 -25.69 5.51
CA ALA A 28 21.54 -26.18 4.18
C ALA A 28 20.84 -27.55 4.24
N THR A 29 21.32 -28.44 5.11
CA THR A 29 20.70 -29.76 5.34
C THR A 29 19.32 -29.60 5.96
N GLY A 30 19.16 -28.70 6.93
CA GLY A 30 17.86 -28.40 7.54
C GLY A 30 16.84 -27.88 6.53
N LEU A 31 17.24 -26.97 5.64
CA LEU A 31 16.39 -26.47 4.55
C LEU A 31 16.03 -27.59 3.56
N GLY A 32 17.00 -28.41 3.16
CA GLY A 32 16.77 -29.54 2.26
C GLY A 32 15.80 -30.57 2.86
N LEU A 33 15.99 -30.93 4.13
CA LEU A 33 15.11 -31.85 4.84
C LEU A 33 13.69 -31.26 5.00
N ALA A 34 13.56 -29.99 5.38
CA ALA A 34 12.26 -29.33 5.50
C ALA A 34 11.51 -29.29 4.16
N SER A 35 12.22 -29.05 3.05
CA SER A 35 11.66 -29.09 1.70
C SER A 35 11.16 -30.49 1.32
N LEU A 36 11.94 -31.54 1.60
CA LEU A 36 11.54 -32.93 1.37
C LEU A 36 10.33 -33.32 2.22
N LEU A 37 10.34 -32.99 3.51
CA LEU A 37 9.20 -33.24 4.41
C LEU A 37 7.95 -32.48 3.96
N SER A 38 8.10 -31.25 3.46
CA SER A 38 6.98 -30.48 2.90
C SER A 38 6.39 -31.18 1.66
N ARG A 39 7.26 -31.58 0.73
CA ARG A 39 6.86 -32.27 -0.51
C ARG A 39 6.18 -33.60 -0.22
N ASP A 40 6.65 -34.32 0.78
CA ASP A 40 6.12 -35.63 1.16
C ASP A 40 4.93 -35.52 2.15
N GLY A 41 4.49 -34.30 2.49
CA GLY A 41 3.33 -34.04 3.36
C GLY A 41 3.56 -34.39 4.84
N LEU A 42 4.81 -34.42 5.30
CA LEU A 42 5.24 -34.86 6.62
C LEU A 42 5.53 -33.71 7.61
N LEU A 43 5.38 -32.45 7.18
CA LEU A 43 5.44 -31.31 8.10
C LEU A 43 4.17 -31.28 8.98
N ALA A 44 4.30 -30.72 10.19
CA ALA A 44 3.17 -30.53 11.09
C ALA A 44 2.04 -29.77 10.40
N ALA A 45 0.79 -30.10 10.75
CA ALA A 45 -0.41 -29.47 10.21
C ALA A 45 -0.33 -27.94 10.30
N ASP A 46 -0.98 -27.25 9.35
CA ASP A 46 -0.97 -25.79 9.28
C ASP A 46 -1.27 -25.15 10.64
N PRO A 47 -0.51 -24.11 11.02
CA PRO A 47 -0.74 -23.42 12.28
C PRO A 47 -2.16 -22.88 12.31
N THR A 48 -3.00 -23.47 13.17
CA THR A 48 -4.33 -22.94 13.43
C THR A 48 -4.20 -21.59 14.12
N THR A 49 -4.96 -20.59 13.67
CA THR A 49 -5.06 -19.32 14.38
C THR A 49 -5.61 -19.54 15.81
N VAL A 50 -5.54 -18.51 16.66
CA VAL A 50 -6.12 -18.53 18.02
C VAL A 50 -7.61 -18.93 18.00
N SER A 51 -8.30 -18.73 16.87
CA SER A 51 -9.70 -19.14 16.65
C SER A 51 -9.89 -20.57 16.15
N GLY A 52 -8.83 -21.38 16.05
CA GLY A 52 -8.87 -22.75 15.52
C GLY A 52 -9.04 -22.84 13.99
N LYS A 53 -9.06 -21.71 13.28
CA LYS A 53 -9.19 -21.66 11.82
C LYS A 53 -7.82 -21.64 11.16
N THR A 54 -7.67 -22.37 10.07
CA THR A 54 -6.51 -22.27 9.17
C THR A 54 -6.45 -20.86 8.58
N PRO A 55 -5.30 -20.18 8.59
CA PRO A 55 -5.14 -18.90 7.90
C PRO A 55 -5.49 -19.05 6.43
N ILE A 56 -6.31 -18.15 5.90
CA ILE A 56 -6.61 -18.15 4.48
C ILE A 56 -5.34 -17.71 3.74
N ARG A 57 -4.74 -18.62 2.98
CA ARG A 57 -3.60 -18.37 2.11
C ARG A 57 -3.95 -18.88 0.72
N PRO A 58 -3.79 -18.07 -0.34
CA PRO A 58 -3.97 -18.57 -1.69
C PRO A 58 -2.96 -19.69 -1.95
N GLU A 59 -3.43 -20.80 -2.53
CA GLU A 59 -2.54 -21.81 -3.09
C GLU A 59 -1.91 -21.23 -4.37
N ILE A 60 -0.58 -21.14 -4.37
CA ILE A 60 0.19 -20.54 -5.46
C ILE A 60 1.09 -21.62 -6.04
N ASP A 61 0.88 -21.98 -7.31
CA ASP A 61 1.84 -22.77 -8.09
C ASP A 61 3.04 -21.88 -8.43
N PRO A 62 4.26 -22.20 -7.97
CA PRO A 62 5.45 -21.42 -8.31
C PRO A 62 5.75 -21.37 -9.82
N ASN A 63 5.26 -22.35 -10.60
CA ASN A 63 5.42 -22.36 -12.06
C ASN A 63 4.37 -21.52 -12.79
N ASN A 64 3.25 -21.22 -12.13
CA ASN A 64 2.21 -20.36 -12.64
C ASN A 64 1.63 -19.45 -11.54
N PRO A 65 2.43 -18.51 -11.00
CA PRO A 65 2.05 -17.77 -9.80
C PRO A 65 0.85 -16.85 -9.99
N TYR A 66 0.56 -16.47 -11.24
CA TYR A 66 -0.52 -15.56 -11.59
C TYR A 66 -1.81 -16.25 -12.04
N ALA A 67 -1.88 -17.59 -11.98
CA ALA A 67 -3.10 -18.32 -12.31
C ALA A 67 -4.32 -17.72 -11.58
N PRO A 68 -5.46 -17.55 -12.28
CA PRO A 68 -6.64 -16.94 -11.67
C PRO A 68 -7.13 -17.79 -10.50
N ARG A 69 -7.52 -17.11 -9.42
CA ARG A 69 -7.98 -17.71 -8.17
C ARG A 69 -9.38 -17.24 -7.82
N GLN A 70 -10.15 -18.11 -7.18
CA GLN A 70 -11.51 -17.79 -6.77
C GLN A 70 -11.50 -16.77 -5.63
N PRO A 71 -12.35 -15.72 -5.70
CA PRO A 71 -12.47 -14.77 -4.61
C PRO A 71 -13.13 -15.41 -3.39
N HIS A 72 -12.86 -14.87 -2.20
CA HIS A 72 -13.47 -15.35 -0.96
C HIS A 72 -14.97 -15.06 -0.88
N PHE A 73 -15.44 -14.04 -1.60
CA PHE A 73 -16.84 -13.60 -1.63
C PHE A 73 -17.27 -13.43 -3.08
N ASP A 74 -18.57 -13.60 -3.35
CA ASP A 74 -19.11 -13.17 -4.62
C ASP A 74 -19.10 -11.65 -4.70
N ALA A 75 -18.41 -11.12 -5.72
CA ALA A 75 -18.27 -9.70 -5.94
C ALA A 75 -19.15 -9.28 -7.12
N PRO A 76 -20.08 -8.32 -6.94
CA PRO A 76 -20.89 -7.83 -8.05
C PRO A 76 -20.04 -7.07 -9.09
N ALA A 77 -19.02 -6.33 -8.64
CA ALA A 77 -18.05 -5.69 -9.52
C ALA A 77 -17.03 -6.71 -10.03
N LYS A 78 -16.91 -6.85 -11.35
CA LYS A 78 -15.93 -7.73 -12.02
C LYS A 78 -14.68 -6.99 -12.48
N GLN A 79 -14.79 -5.68 -12.68
CA GLN A 79 -13.71 -4.81 -13.13
C GLN A 79 -13.72 -3.53 -12.31
N VAL A 80 -12.55 -3.11 -11.82
CA VAL A 80 -12.39 -1.92 -10.99
C VAL A 80 -11.29 -1.06 -11.59
N LEU A 81 -11.61 0.21 -11.86
CA LEU A 81 -10.63 1.23 -12.23
C LEU A 81 -10.37 2.11 -11.01
N VAL A 82 -9.14 2.06 -10.48
CA VAL A 82 -8.70 2.94 -9.41
C VAL A 82 -7.90 4.08 -10.01
N ILE A 83 -8.38 5.30 -9.81
CA ILE A 83 -7.68 6.52 -10.25
C ILE A 83 -7.16 7.23 -8.99
N TYR A 84 -5.85 7.16 -8.77
CA TYR A 84 -5.17 7.92 -7.74
C TYR A 84 -4.46 9.12 -8.37
N LEU A 85 -4.74 10.32 -7.87
CA LEU A 85 -4.22 11.56 -8.42
C LEU A 85 -3.34 12.25 -7.37
N PRO A 86 -2.03 11.95 -7.30
CA PRO A 86 -1.13 12.55 -6.33
C PRO A 86 -0.97 14.05 -6.57
N GLY A 87 -1.14 14.86 -5.51
CA GLY A 87 -1.04 16.32 -5.59
C GLY A 87 -2.14 16.98 -6.43
N ALA A 88 -3.25 16.27 -6.69
CA ALA A 88 -4.29 16.72 -7.60
C ALA A 88 -5.31 17.67 -6.95
N VAL A 89 -6.50 17.72 -7.55
CA VAL A 89 -7.54 18.67 -7.19
C VAL A 89 -7.92 18.54 -5.72
N SER A 90 -7.90 19.68 -5.02
CA SER A 90 -8.26 19.78 -3.62
C SER A 90 -9.68 19.28 -3.37
N HIS A 91 -9.83 18.35 -2.42
CA HIS A 91 -11.13 17.77 -2.07
C HIS A 91 -12.07 18.80 -1.44
N VAL A 92 -11.52 19.74 -0.65
CA VAL A 92 -12.30 20.86 -0.06
C VAL A 92 -12.68 21.93 -1.08
N ASP A 93 -12.03 21.94 -2.25
CA ASP A 93 -12.41 22.79 -3.39
C ASP A 93 -13.40 22.12 -4.34
N THR A 94 -13.74 20.85 -4.14
CA THR A 94 -14.55 20.06 -5.10
C THR A 94 -15.78 19.45 -4.45
N PHE A 95 -15.60 18.40 -3.66
CA PHE A 95 -16.69 17.54 -3.17
C PHE A 95 -16.85 17.57 -1.66
N ASP A 96 -15.95 18.19 -0.89
CA ASP A 96 -16.01 18.20 0.58
C ASP A 96 -16.28 19.61 1.11
N TYR A 97 -17.57 19.98 1.15
CA TYR A 97 -18.00 21.27 1.66
C TYR A 97 -17.78 21.37 3.17
N LYS A 98 -16.84 22.24 3.58
CA LYS A 98 -16.53 22.53 4.99
C LYS A 98 -16.89 23.98 5.35
N PRO A 99 -18.07 24.24 5.95
CA PRO A 99 -18.51 25.60 6.32
C PRO A 99 -17.52 26.35 7.22
N ALA A 100 -16.75 25.64 8.05
CA ALA A 100 -15.76 26.24 8.94
C ALA A 100 -14.64 26.96 8.17
N LEU A 101 -14.28 26.51 6.96
CA LEU A 101 -13.22 27.13 6.17
C LEU A 101 -13.58 28.56 5.75
N PHE A 102 -14.86 28.85 5.51
CA PHE A 102 -15.33 30.21 5.21
C PHE A 102 -15.21 31.15 6.42
N LYS A 103 -15.40 30.64 7.63
CA LYS A 103 -15.31 31.42 8.86
C LYS A 103 -13.86 31.69 9.27
N LEU A 104 -12.97 30.75 8.97
CA LEU A 104 -11.56 30.77 9.34
C LEU A 104 -10.64 31.26 8.23
N ASP A 105 -11.19 31.70 7.10
CA ASP A 105 -10.43 32.21 5.96
C ASP A 105 -9.46 33.32 6.39
N GLY A 106 -8.21 33.20 5.96
CA GLY A 106 -7.13 34.12 6.32
C GLY A 106 -6.57 33.96 7.74
N GLN A 107 -7.11 33.08 8.58
CA GLN A 107 -6.63 32.83 9.94
C GLN A 107 -5.60 31.70 10.00
N LYS A 108 -4.78 31.66 11.05
CA LYS A 108 -3.89 30.52 11.31
C LYS A 108 -4.68 29.29 11.74
N PRO A 109 -4.33 28.08 11.28
CA PRO A 109 -5.01 26.87 11.71
C PRO A 109 -4.75 26.59 13.20
N PRO A 110 -5.79 26.24 13.97
CA PRO A 110 -5.65 25.98 15.40
C PRO A 110 -4.89 24.67 15.63
N GLY A 111 -3.99 24.65 16.63
CA GLY A 111 -3.30 23.42 17.07
C GLY A 111 -2.19 22.91 16.14
N ILE A 112 -1.82 23.66 15.10
CA ILE A 112 -0.72 23.31 14.20
C ILE A 112 0.54 24.12 14.56
N PRO A 113 1.74 23.49 14.59
CA PRO A 113 3.00 24.20 14.83
C PRO A 113 3.23 25.36 13.84
N ALA A 114 3.99 26.39 14.25
CA ALA A 114 4.30 27.52 13.36
C ALA A 114 5.15 27.13 12.13
N VAL A 115 5.93 26.05 12.27
CA VAL A 115 6.76 25.46 11.21
C VAL A 115 6.50 23.97 11.21
N THR A 116 6.15 23.44 10.05
CA THR A 116 5.96 22.01 9.78
C THR A 116 7.16 21.47 9.00
N PHE A 117 7.15 20.17 8.70
CA PHE A 117 8.12 19.56 7.80
C PHE A 117 8.17 20.24 6.41
N GLU A 118 7.04 20.80 5.95
CA GLU A 118 6.92 21.46 4.64
C GLU A 118 7.22 22.97 4.68
N GLY A 119 7.54 23.51 5.85
CA GLY A 119 7.86 24.92 6.05
C GLY A 119 6.88 25.67 6.95
N PRO A 120 6.91 27.01 6.93
CA PRO A 120 6.05 27.84 7.76
C PRO A 120 4.57 27.58 7.48
N THR A 121 3.78 27.44 8.54
CA THR A 121 2.35 27.19 8.42
C THR A 121 1.66 28.39 7.77
N GLY A 122 0.95 28.13 6.66
CA GLY A 122 0.14 29.12 5.96
C GLY A 122 -1.11 29.54 6.74
N ASN A 123 -1.92 30.40 6.13
CA ASN A 123 -3.26 30.69 6.64
C ASN A 123 -4.25 29.73 6.00
N ILE A 124 -5.36 29.46 6.68
CA ILE A 124 -6.49 28.71 6.12
C ILE A 124 -7.03 29.51 4.92
N ALA A 125 -7.20 28.83 3.79
CA ALA A 125 -7.95 29.35 2.66
C ALA A 125 -9.33 28.71 2.64
N LYS A 126 -10.37 29.52 2.46
CA LYS A 126 -11.67 29.01 2.04
C LYS A 126 -11.58 28.42 0.63
N PRO A 127 -12.55 27.57 0.24
CA PRO A 127 -12.63 27.12 -1.14
C PRO A 127 -12.73 28.29 -2.13
N PHE A 128 -12.05 28.17 -3.28
CA PHE A 128 -12.03 29.25 -4.28
C PHE A 128 -13.24 29.24 -5.22
N TRP A 129 -13.98 28.13 -5.27
CA TRP A 129 -15.19 27.97 -6.08
C TRP A 129 -16.44 27.93 -5.21
N GLU A 130 -17.54 28.45 -5.75
CA GLU A 130 -18.82 28.43 -5.05
C GLU A 130 -19.36 27.00 -4.95
N PHE A 131 -19.83 26.65 -3.76
CA PHE A 131 -20.50 25.38 -3.50
C PHE A 131 -22.02 25.57 -3.57
N ARG A 132 -22.70 24.65 -4.25
CA ARG A 132 -24.16 24.62 -4.35
C ARG A 132 -24.68 23.19 -4.19
N PRO A 133 -25.92 22.99 -3.71
CA PRO A 133 -26.54 21.67 -3.71
C PRO A 133 -26.69 21.17 -5.15
N ARG A 134 -26.33 19.91 -5.38
CA ARG A 134 -26.38 19.24 -6.68
C ARG A 134 -27.14 17.91 -6.57
N GLY A 135 -27.72 17.49 -7.69
CA GLY A 135 -28.51 16.27 -7.76
C GLY A 135 -29.76 16.28 -6.89
N GLU A 136 -30.41 15.14 -6.80
CA GLU A 136 -31.53 14.87 -5.90
C GLU A 136 -31.07 14.71 -4.44
N THR A 137 -29.83 14.24 -4.25
CA THR A 137 -29.22 14.12 -2.91
C THR A 137 -28.98 15.47 -2.24
N GLY A 138 -28.97 16.57 -3.00
CA GLY A 138 -28.62 17.89 -2.51
C GLY A 138 -27.15 17.99 -2.06
N LYS A 139 -26.29 17.08 -2.53
CA LYS A 139 -24.88 17.04 -2.16
C LYS A 139 -24.22 18.36 -2.56
N MET A 140 -23.57 19.01 -1.58
CA MET A 140 -22.79 20.21 -1.86
C MET A 140 -21.56 19.85 -2.69
N VAL A 141 -21.45 20.41 -3.89
CA VAL A 141 -20.30 20.27 -4.81
C VAL A 141 -20.01 21.65 -5.41
N SER A 142 -18.73 21.95 -5.64
CA SER A 142 -18.31 23.23 -6.17
C SER A 142 -18.51 23.36 -7.69
N ASP A 143 -18.56 24.60 -8.16
CA ASP A 143 -18.61 24.94 -9.58
C ASP A 143 -17.30 24.62 -10.34
N LEU A 144 -16.26 24.10 -9.68
CA LEU A 144 -15.01 23.70 -10.34
C LEU A 144 -15.20 22.52 -11.30
N LEU A 145 -16.09 21.57 -10.95
CA LEU A 145 -16.30 20.34 -11.71
C LEU A 145 -17.78 20.21 -12.12
N PRO A 146 -18.31 21.13 -12.94
CA PRO A 146 -19.74 21.23 -13.19
C PRO A 146 -20.32 19.97 -13.86
N HIS A 147 -19.58 19.33 -14.76
CA HIS A 147 -20.03 18.11 -15.43
C HIS A 147 -20.04 16.88 -14.50
N LEU A 148 -19.08 16.79 -13.57
CA LEU A 148 -19.10 15.72 -12.56
C LEU A 148 -20.19 15.98 -11.51
N ALA A 149 -20.49 17.24 -11.23
CA ALA A 149 -21.57 17.63 -10.34
C ALA A 149 -22.96 17.23 -10.86
N GLU A 150 -23.14 17.10 -12.18
CA GLU A 150 -24.38 16.57 -12.80
C GLU A 150 -24.57 15.06 -12.55
N GLN A 151 -23.50 14.35 -12.19
CA GLN A 151 -23.50 12.90 -11.94
C GLN A 151 -23.40 12.55 -10.45
N VAL A 152 -23.62 13.52 -9.56
CA VAL A 152 -23.32 13.39 -8.12
C VAL A 152 -24.13 12.30 -7.43
N ASP A 153 -25.33 12.01 -7.92
CA ASP A 153 -26.22 10.99 -7.33
C ASP A 153 -25.75 9.56 -7.65
N ASP A 154 -24.88 9.39 -8.66
CA ASP A 154 -24.23 8.12 -8.99
C ASP A 154 -22.93 7.89 -8.20
N PHE A 155 -22.50 8.88 -7.41
CA PHE A 155 -21.25 8.81 -6.66
C PHE A 155 -21.48 8.31 -5.23
N CYS A 156 -20.57 7.45 -4.78
CA CYS A 156 -20.42 7.11 -3.37
C CYS A 156 -19.23 7.89 -2.80
N PHE A 157 -19.49 8.73 -1.81
CA PHE A 157 -18.44 9.50 -1.13
C PHE A 157 -18.02 8.83 0.18
N LEU A 158 -16.71 8.62 0.34
CA LEU A 158 -16.13 8.12 1.58
C LEU A 158 -15.32 9.23 2.28
N HIS A 159 -15.96 9.95 3.19
CA HIS A 159 -15.35 11.06 3.94
C HIS A 159 -14.71 10.63 5.27
N SER A 160 -14.69 9.33 5.58
CA SER A 160 -14.17 8.79 6.85
C SER A 160 -12.67 8.49 6.83
N LEU A 161 -11.95 8.88 5.76
CA LEU A 161 -10.53 8.65 5.63
C LEU A 161 -9.74 9.75 6.34
N SER A 162 -8.76 9.35 7.15
CA SER A 162 -7.82 10.25 7.82
C SER A 162 -6.40 9.71 7.69
N THR A 163 -5.42 10.59 7.86
CA THR A 163 -4.00 10.24 7.85
C THR A 163 -3.27 11.02 8.94
N ASP A 164 -2.25 10.41 9.52
CA ASP A 164 -1.39 11.01 10.54
C ASP A 164 -0.14 11.67 9.93
N THR A 165 -0.03 11.69 8.59
CA THR A 165 1.08 12.31 7.89
C THR A 165 0.60 13.40 6.94
N SER A 166 1.26 14.56 7.01
CA SER A 166 1.09 15.64 6.04
C SER A 166 2.10 15.57 4.90
N ALA A 167 3.12 14.70 5.00
CA ALA A 167 4.22 14.68 4.05
C ALA A 167 3.85 13.87 2.80
N HIS A 168 4.03 14.50 1.64
CA HIS A 168 3.57 13.96 0.36
C HIS A 168 4.05 12.52 0.04
N PRO A 169 5.33 12.16 0.18
CA PRO A 169 5.78 10.78 -0.09
C PRO A 169 5.11 9.75 0.85
N GLN A 170 5.08 10.03 2.15
CA GLN A 170 4.49 9.15 3.15
C GLN A 170 2.98 8.96 2.91
N GLY A 171 2.29 10.01 2.47
CA GLY A 171 0.88 9.96 2.08
C GLY A 171 0.65 9.07 0.84
N GLU A 172 1.48 9.20 -0.21
CA GLU A 172 1.40 8.30 -1.38
C GLU A 172 1.60 6.84 -0.98
N ASN A 173 2.61 6.57 -0.14
CA ASN A 173 2.92 5.23 0.31
C ASN A 173 1.77 4.66 1.16
N PHE A 174 1.17 5.49 2.03
CA PHE A 174 0.01 5.11 2.83
C PHE A 174 -1.21 4.78 1.98
N MET A 175 -1.49 5.56 0.94
CA MET A 175 -2.60 5.29 0.02
C MET A 175 -2.42 3.98 -0.74
N ASN A 176 -1.19 3.66 -1.16
CA ASN A 176 -0.93 2.46 -1.96
C ASN A 176 -0.71 1.20 -1.12
N THR A 177 -0.22 1.31 0.11
CA THR A 177 0.19 0.15 0.93
C THR A 177 -0.57 0.02 2.25
N GLY A 178 -1.27 1.07 2.69
CA GLY A 178 -1.87 1.17 4.02
C GLY A 178 -0.88 1.56 5.13
N PHE A 179 0.39 1.82 4.80
CA PHE A 179 1.42 2.18 5.78
C PHE A 179 2.22 3.41 5.34
N THR A 180 2.56 4.27 6.29
CA THR A 180 3.46 5.42 6.02
C THR A 180 4.91 4.99 5.85
N MET A 181 5.30 3.84 6.39
CA MET A 181 6.61 3.23 6.24
C MET A 181 6.70 2.34 5.00
N GLU A 182 7.90 2.24 4.44
CA GLU A 182 8.20 1.40 3.29
C GLU A 182 8.25 -0.10 3.65
N GLY A 183 8.20 -0.96 2.63
CA GLY A 183 8.36 -2.42 2.79
C GLY A 183 7.06 -3.21 2.86
N PHE A 184 5.91 -2.55 2.78
CA PHE A 184 4.60 -3.20 2.72
C PHE A 184 4.15 -3.40 1.26
N PRO A 185 3.43 -4.49 0.96
CA PRO A 185 2.94 -4.73 -0.38
C PRO A 185 1.90 -3.69 -0.78
N SER A 186 2.00 -3.22 -2.02
CA SER A 186 1.02 -2.33 -2.62
C SER A 186 -0.33 -3.01 -2.82
N PHE A 187 -1.39 -2.22 -3.01
CA PHE A 187 -2.73 -2.70 -3.35
C PHE A 187 -2.71 -3.62 -4.59
N GLY A 188 -1.96 -3.25 -5.65
CA GLY A 188 -1.82 -4.08 -6.85
C GLY A 188 -1.13 -5.42 -6.57
N ALA A 189 -0.09 -5.42 -5.73
CA ALA A 189 0.58 -6.65 -5.31
C ALA A 189 -0.36 -7.56 -4.50
N TRP A 190 -1.17 -6.99 -3.59
CA TRP A 190 -2.17 -7.75 -2.84
C TRP A 190 -3.25 -8.35 -3.73
N VAL A 191 -3.78 -7.57 -4.68
CA VAL A 191 -4.83 -8.03 -5.59
C VAL A 191 -4.32 -9.19 -6.46
N THR A 192 -3.14 -9.06 -7.06
CA THR A 192 -2.56 -10.12 -7.90
C THR A 192 -2.12 -11.34 -7.10
N TYR A 193 -1.61 -11.17 -5.88
CA TYR A 193 -1.34 -12.27 -4.97
C TYR A 193 -2.62 -13.05 -4.65
N ALA A 194 -3.68 -12.35 -4.26
CA ALA A 194 -4.93 -12.97 -3.84
C ALA A 194 -5.71 -13.62 -5.00
N LEU A 195 -5.85 -12.90 -6.12
CA LEU A 195 -6.77 -13.29 -7.21
C LEU A 195 -6.07 -13.76 -8.49
N GLY A 196 -4.77 -13.49 -8.63
CA GLY A 196 -4.07 -13.73 -9.89
C GLY A 196 -4.55 -12.80 -11.00
N THR A 197 -4.49 -13.27 -12.24
CA THR A 197 -5.03 -12.57 -13.42
C THR A 197 -5.68 -13.58 -14.36
N GLU A 198 -6.75 -13.17 -15.04
CA GLU A 198 -7.32 -13.95 -16.15
C GLU A 198 -6.48 -13.79 -17.42
N ASN A 199 -5.65 -12.75 -17.50
CA ASN A 199 -4.82 -12.45 -18.66
C ASN A 199 -3.57 -13.34 -18.71
N GLN A 200 -3.39 -14.08 -19.81
CA GLN A 200 -2.22 -14.96 -20.01
C GLN A 200 -1.10 -14.33 -20.85
N GLU A 201 -1.36 -13.17 -21.46
CA GLU A 201 -0.49 -12.53 -22.45
C GLU A 201 0.22 -11.27 -21.92
N LEU A 202 -0.24 -10.73 -20.78
CA LEU A 202 0.31 -9.54 -20.14
C LEU A 202 0.65 -9.79 -18.67
N PRO A 203 1.62 -9.03 -18.09
CA PRO A 203 1.90 -9.11 -16.67
C PRO A 203 0.64 -8.80 -15.82
N ALA A 204 0.50 -9.50 -14.70
CA ALA A 204 -0.65 -9.36 -13.79
C ALA A 204 -0.72 -7.97 -13.13
N PHE A 205 0.44 -7.32 -12.92
CA PHE A 205 0.54 -5.98 -12.38
C PHE A 205 1.58 -5.20 -13.18
N VAL A 206 1.21 -3.99 -13.61
CA VAL A 206 2.08 -3.11 -14.39
C VAL A 206 1.98 -1.70 -13.79
N ALA A 207 3.10 -1.16 -13.33
CA ALA A 207 3.23 0.25 -12.97
C ALA A 207 3.88 1.03 -14.13
N ILE A 208 3.12 1.93 -14.75
CA ILE A 208 3.62 2.81 -15.81
C ILE A 208 3.92 4.18 -15.20
N ASN A 209 5.17 4.60 -15.28
CA ASN A 209 5.57 5.93 -14.82
C ASN A 209 5.17 7.01 -15.82
N ASP A 210 4.84 8.19 -15.29
CA ASP A 210 4.63 9.37 -16.11
C ASP A 210 5.99 9.87 -16.67
N PRO A 211 6.11 10.17 -17.97
CA PRO A 211 7.34 10.71 -18.54
C PRO A 211 7.79 12.04 -17.93
N ARG A 212 6.88 12.78 -17.28
CA ARG A 212 7.16 14.05 -16.58
C ARG A 212 7.82 13.85 -15.22
N GLY A 213 7.77 12.64 -14.66
CA GLY A 213 8.39 12.34 -13.37
C GLY A 213 7.82 11.11 -12.70
N LEU A 214 8.62 10.50 -11.84
CA LEU A 214 8.20 9.39 -10.98
C LEU A 214 7.26 9.90 -9.87
N ALA A 215 6.40 9.01 -9.38
CA ALA A 215 5.71 9.21 -8.10
C ALA A 215 6.72 9.56 -7.00
N ARG A 216 6.36 10.39 -6.02
CA ARG A 216 7.32 10.88 -5.00
C ARG A 216 7.89 9.73 -4.16
N SER A 217 7.09 8.72 -3.88
CA SER A 217 7.52 7.50 -3.20
C SER A 217 8.11 6.43 -4.13
N GLY A 218 8.27 6.74 -5.41
CA GLY A 218 8.93 5.91 -6.40
C GLY A 218 8.39 4.48 -6.42
N LYS A 219 9.30 3.51 -6.36
CA LYS A 219 8.99 2.07 -6.42
C LYS A 219 8.19 1.56 -5.22
N ASN A 220 8.21 2.27 -4.09
CA ASN A 220 7.52 1.83 -2.88
C ASN A 220 6.00 1.80 -3.08
N ASN A 221 5.47 2.62 -3.97
CA ASN A 221 4.04 2.62 -4.32
C ASN A 221 3.57 1.31 -4.97
N PHE A 222 4.48 0.53 -5.59
CA PHE A 222 4.12 -0.60 -6.45
C PHE A 222 4.87 -1.89 -6.09
N GLY A 223 5.56 -1.88 -4.94
CA GLY A 223 6.34 -3.02 -4.47
C GLY A 223 5.46 -4.19 -4.01
N ASN A 224 6.05 -5.38 -4.03
CA ASN A 224 5.51 -6.60 -3.45
C ASN A 224 5.77 -6.71 -1.93
N GLY A 225 6.63 -5.85 -1.37
CA GLY A 225 7.01 -5.93 0.05
C GLY A 225 7.52 -7.32 0.43
N PHE A 226 6.86 -7.95 1.40
CA PHE A 226 7.16 -9.31 1.85
C PHE A 226 6.44 -10.42 1.06
N LEU A 227 5.60 -10.10 0.06
CA LEU A 227 5.03 -11.10 -0.84
C LEU A 227 6.09 -11.63 -1.81
N PRO A 228 5.88 -12.79 -2.48
CA PRO A 228 6.81 -13.28 -3.47
C PRO A 228 7.11 -12.24 -4.58
N ALA A 229 8.35 -12.23 -5.08
CA ALA A 229 8.81 -11.28 -6.09
C ALA A 229 7.99 -11.31 -7.40
N ALA A 230 7.29 -12.41 -7.66
CA ALA A 230 6.35 -12.52 -8.77
C ALA A 230 5.30 -11.39 -8.74
N PHE A 231 4.82 -10.97 -7.58
CA PHE A 231 3.71 -10.01 -7.46
C PHE A 231 4.17 -8.54 -7.44
N GLN A 232 5.37 -8.25 -7.92
CA GLN A 232 5.86 -6.88 -8.04
C GLN A 232 5.32 -6.21 -9.32
N GLY A 233 4.94 -4.93 -9.24
CA GLY A 233 4.49 -4.12 -10.38
C GLY A 233 5.58 -3.38 -11.13
#